data_AF-A0A6P0VSM3-F1
#
_entry.id   AF-A0A6P0VSM3-F1
#
_cell.length_a   1.000
_cell.length_b   1.000
_cell.length_c   1.000
_cell.angle_alpha   90.00
_cell.angle_beta   90.00
_cell.angle_gamma   90.00
#
_symmetry.space_group_name_H-M   'P 1'
#
loop_
_entity.id
_entity.type
_entity.pdbx_description
1 polymer ?
#
loop_
_entity_poly.entity_id
_entity_poly.type
_entity_poly.pdbx_seq_one_letter_code
_entity_poly.pdbx_strand_id
1 'polypeptide(L)'
;MIKPVKDQADSSNVYQDGYQQALNDFGILDLLERLSNFSDSGFNAQELNLKEEELDSITALLIEQLTASLKGSLIADYLSAIRHGDGNGISELLLVDRPLSQATTLPTKFCPPRFWCGEHLRWKSWGALVETDFGVVIGRFYCPVPHRSMEWGWKYLILLDKDSPSSVIVAADTAWEEDLELWEKEETQ
;
A
#
# COMPACT_ATOMS: atom_id res chain seq x y z
N MET A 1 12.80 -44.83 -27.82
CA MET A 1 12.29 -44.56 -26.46
C MET A 1 13.18 -43.52 -25.83
N ILE A 2 12.80 -42.25 -25.93
CA ILE A 2 13.49 -41.14 -25.26
C ILE A 2 12.62 -40.77 -24.06
N LYS A 3 13.20 -40.81 -22.87
CA LYS A 3 12.53 -40.44 -21.61
C LYS A 3 12.16 -38.95 -21.65
N PRO A 4 11.00 -38.55 -21.10
CA PRO A 4 10.65 -37.15 -21.02
C PRO A 4 11.43 -36.48 -19.88
N VAL A 5 12.02 -35.33 -20.20
CA VAL A 5 12.53 -34.36 -19.23
C VAL A 5 11.33 -33.71 -18.56
N LYS A 6 11.21 -33.87 -17.25
CA LYS A 6 10.28 -33.11 -16.41
C LYS A 6 10.98 -31.82 -16.01
N ASP A 7 10.71 -30.74 -16.73
CA ASP A 7 11.02 -29.38 -16.28
C ASP A 7 9.78 -28.52 -16.51
N GLN A 8 8.91 -28.46 -15.50
CA GLN A 8 7.84 -27.46 -15.34
C GLN A 8 7.12 -27.73 -14.01
N ALA A 9 7.67 -27.25 -12.90
CA ALA A 9 6.96 -27.16 -11.60
C ALA A 9 7.62 -26.27 -10.53
N ASP A 10 8.83 -25.73 -10.73
CA ASP A 10 9.60 -25.17 -9.59
C ASP A 10 9.62 -23.64 -9.44
N SER A 11 9.08 -22.88 -10.40
CA SER A 11 9.18 -21.42 -10.32
C SER A 11 8.16 -20.80 -9.35
N SER A 12 6.97 -21.36 -9.15
CA SER A 12 5.94 -20.77 -8.27
C SER A 12 6.24 -20.90 -6.78
N ASN A 13 7.01 -21.92 -6.38
CA ASN A 13 7.31 -22.18 -4.97
C ASN A 13 8.37 -21.22 -4.39
N VAL A 14 9.34 -20.80 -5.21
CA VAL A 14 10.41 -19.89 -4.79
C VAL A 14 9.86 -18.49 -4.48
N TYR A 15 8.87 -18.01 -5.23
CA TYR A 15 8.27 -16.69 -5.02
C TYR A 15 7.39 -16.63 -3.76
N GLN A 16 6.67 -17.71 -3.48
CA GLN A 16 5.81 -17.79 -2.29
C GLN A 16 6.64 -17.91 -1.00
N ASP A 17 7.76 -18.63 -1.07
CA ASP A 17 8.72 -18.76 0.04
C ASP A 17 9.43 -17.43 0.33
N GLY A 18 9.86 -16.70 -0.70
CA GLY A 18 10.50 -15.39 -0.54
C GLY A 18 9.58 -14.31 0.02
N TYR A 19 8.30 -14.31 -0.37
CA TYR A 19 7.30 -13.39 0.19
C TYR A 19 7.05 -13.67 1.67
N GLN A 20 6.87 -14.94 2.03
CA GLN A 20 6.63 -15.33 3.42
C GLN A 20 7.85 -15.06 4.30
N GLN A 21 9.05 -15.28 3.77
CA GLN A 21 10.29 -14.95 4.44
C GLN A 21 10.43 -13.44 4.69
N ALA A 22 10.09 -12.60 3.71
CA ALA A 22 10.08 -11.15 3.92
C ALA A 22 9.08 -10.73 5.02
N LEU A 23 7.86 -11.28 5.02
CA LEU A 23 6.87 -10.99 6.06
C LEU A 23 7.38 -11.36 7.46
N ASN A 24 8.12 -12.47 7.56
CA ASN A 24 8.74 -12.91 8.80
C ASN A 24 9.91 -11.99 9.22
N ASP A 25 10.80 -11.66 8.28
CA ASP A 25 11.96 -10.79 8.53
C ASP A 25 11.55 -9.38 8.98
N PHE A 26 10.40 -8.88 8.48
CA PHE A 26 9.81 -7.61 8.91
C PHE A 26 8.89 -7.73 10.14
N GLY A 27 8.73 -8.93 10.71
CA GLY A 27 7.91 -9.16 11.91
C GLY A 27 6.40 -8.98 11.70
N ILE A 28 5.93 -9.03 10.45
CA ILE A 28 4.51 -8.83 10.10
C ILE A 28 3.67 -10.03 10.55
N LEU A 29 4.22 -11.24 10.47
CA LEU A 29 3.55 -12.45 10.95
C LEU A 29 3.33 -12.42 12.47
N ASP A 30 4.34 -12.01 13.23
CA ASP A 30 4.24 -11.85 14.70
C ASP A 30 3.22 -10.77 15.08
N LEU A 31 3.13 -9.70 14.28
CA LEU A 31 2.15 -8.63 14.47
C LEU A 31 0.72 -9.13 14.21
N LEU A 32 0.49 -9.87 13.12
CA LEU A 32 -0.80 -10.47 12.79
C LEU A 32 -1.23 -11.49 13.87
N GLU A 33 -0.31 -12.36 14.31
CA GLU A 33 -0.59 -13.31 15.38
C GLU A 33 -0.95 -12.59 16.69
N ARG A 34 -0.21 -11.53 17.04
CA ARG A 34 -0.53 -10.70 18.20
C ARG A 34 -1.89 -10.05 18.09
N LEU A 35 -2.22 -9.43 16.96
CA LEU A 35 -3.51 -8.76 16.77
C LEU A 35 -4.67 -9.76 16.82
N SER A 36 -4.50 -10.95 16.28
CA SER A 36 -5.53 -12.01 16.32
C SER A 36 -5.81 -12.52 17.74
N ASN A 37 -4.82 -12.47 18.63
CA ASN A 37 -4.90 -12.95 20.00
C ASN A 37 -4.88 -11.84 21.05
N PHE A 38 -4.92 -10.57 20.63
CA PHE A 38 -4.78 -9.45 21.56
C PHE A 38 -6.04 -9.31 22.41
N SER A 39 -5.84 -9.27 23.73
CA SER A 39 -6.90 -8.98 24.68
C SER A 39 -6.38 -8.04 25.77
N ASP A 40 -7.12 -6.96 26.02
CA ASP A 40 -6.89 -6.05 27.14
C ASP A 40 -8.22 -5.77 27.88
N SER A 41 -8.21 -4.82 28.82
CA SER A 41 -9.37 -4.49 29.65
C SER A 41 -10.53 -3.83 28.88
N GLY A 42 -10.34 -3.42 27.63
CA GLY A 42 -11.34 -2.77 26.78
C GLY A 42 -11.57 -3.43 25.42
N PHE A 43 -10.77 -4.42 25.03
CA PHE A 43 -10.80 -5.05 23.73
C PHE A 43 -10.43 -6.54 23.82
N ASN A 44 -11.16 -7.40 23.12
CA ASN A 44 -10.83 -8.82 22.98
C ASN A 44 -11.01 -9.26 21.52
N ALA A 45 -9.89 -9.52 20.84
CA ALA A 45 -9.88 -9.94 19.44
C ALA A 45 -10.66 -11.24 19.21
N GLN A 46 -10.63 -12.17 20.17
CA GLN A 46 -11.32 -13.47 20.07
C GLN A 46 -12.84 -13.34 20.24
N GLU A 47 -13.30 -12.33 20.97
CA GLU A 47 -14.75 -12.04 21.11
C GLU A 47 -15.32 -11.35 19.87
N LEU A 48 -14.48 -10.61 19.13
CA LEU A 48 -14.89 -9.83 17.97
C LEU A 48 -14.93 -10.64 16.65
N ASN A 49 -14.41 -11.88 16.62
CA ASN A 49 -14.34 -12.72 15.42
C ASN A 49 -13.79 -11.97 14.19
N LEU A 50 -12.66 -11.29 14.36
CA LEU A 50 -12.01 -10.51 13.30
C LEU A 50 -11.70 -11.40 12.09
N LYS A 51 -12.09 -10.97 10.89
CA LYS A 51 -11.73 -11.67 9.66
C LYS A 51 -10.27 -11.39 9.30
N GLU A 52 -9.67 -12.30 8.54
CA GLU A 52 -8.31 -12.17 8.02
C GLU A 52 -8.12 -10.85 7.25
N GLU A 53 -9.09 -10.47 6.40
CA GLU A 53 -9.09 -9.19 5.67
C GLU A 53 -9.07 -7.95 6.59
N GLU A 54 -9.73 -8.02 7.76
CA GLU A 54 -9.76 -6.93 8.73
C GLU A 54 -8.45 -6.85 9.51
N LEU A 55 -7.85 -8.00 9.84
CA LEU A 55 -6.52 -8.09 10.46
C LEU A 55 -5.44 -7.54 9.52
N ASP A 56 -5.49 -7.89 8.24
CA ASP A 56 -4.57 -7.36 7.23
C ASP A 56 -4.72 -5.83 7.07
N SER A 57 -5.96 -5.36 7.04
CA SER A 57 -6.27 -3.92 6.95
C SER A 57 -5.76 -3.15 8.16
N ILE A 58 -5.97 -3.68 9.38
CA ILE A 58 -5.47 -3.07 10.61
C ILE A 58 -3.94 -3.09 10.65
N THR A 59 -3.32 -4.19 10.24
CA THR A 59 -1.87 -4.35 10.18
C THR A 59 -1.26 -3.32 9.23
N ALA A 60 -1.81 -3.16 8.03
CA ALA A 60 -1.36 -2.16 7.07
C ALA A 60 -1.49 -0.73 7.64
N LEU A 61 -2.62 -0.41 8.28
CA LEU A 61 -2.84 0.91 8.90
C LEU A 61 -1.86 1.20 10.03
N LEU A 62 -1.52 0.21 10.86
CA LEU A 62 -0.55 0.37 11.94
C LEU A 62 0.86 0.61 11.42
N ILE A 63 1.29 -0.15 10.39
CA ILE A 63 2.59 0.03 9.73
C ILE A 63 2.68 1.42 9.09
N GLU A 64 1.61 1.84 8.43
CA GLU A 64 1.55 3.17 7.83
C GLU A 64 1.62 4.27 8.88
N GLN A 65 0.87 4.13 9.98
CA GLN A 65 0.90 5.11 11.07
C GLN A 65 2.27 5.18 11.72
N LEU A 66 2.95 4.03 11.92
CA LEU A 66 4.34 4.01 12.38
C LEU A 66 5.21 4.84 11.44
N THR A 67 5.15 4.59 10.14
CA THR A 67 5.93 5.30 9.12
C THR A 67 5.65 6.80 9.11
N ALA A 68 4.38 7.21 9.20
CA ALA A 68 3.97 8.62 9.25
C ALA A 68 4.27 9.31 10.59
N SER A 69 4.42 8.54 11.67
CA SER A 69 4.72 9.05 13.02
C SER A 69 6.21 9.16 13.32
N LEU A 70 7.08 8.72 12.38
CA LEU A 70 8.53 8.83 12.52
C LEU A 70 8.95 10.29 12.66
N LYS A 71 9.38 10.65 13.87
CA LYS A 71 10.01 11.94 14.17
C LYS A 71 11.51 11.75 14.30
N GLY A 72 12.26 12.78 13.92
CA GLY A 72 13.73 12.78 14.05
C GLY A 72 14.21 12.51 15.48
N SER A 73 13.43 12.88 16.51
CA SER A 73 13.71 12.55 17.91
C SER A 73 13.65 11.04 18.17
N LEU A 74 12.57 10.37 17.72
CA LEU A 74 12.43 8.91 17.85
C LEU A 74 13.58 8.21 17.13
N ILE A 75 13.91 8.63 15.91
CA ILE A 75 15.04 8.07 15.16
C ILE A 75 16.36 8.27 15.91
N ALA A 76 16.58 9.44 16.50
CA ALA A 76 17.76 9.69 17.31
C ALA A 76 17.82 8.79 18.56
N ASP A 77 16.68 8.57 19.21
CA ASP A 77 16.55 7.69 20.37
C ASP A 77 16.79 6.22 20.00
N TYR A 78 16.20 5.73 18.90
CA TYR A 78 16.50 4.40 18.34
C TYR A 78 17.98 4.24 17.98
N LEU A 79 18.58 5.24 17.32
CA LEU A 79 20.00 5.22 16.96
C LEU A 79 20.89 5.23 18.21
N SER A 80 20.49 5.94 19.26
CA SER A 80 21.20 5.93 20.53
C SER A 80 21.14 4.55 21.19
N ALA A 81 19.97 3.90 21.19
CA ALA A 81 19.78 2.57 21.75
C ALA A 81 20.61 1.51 21.00
N ILE A 82 20.65 1.57 19.66
CA ILE A 82 21.49 0.69 18.84
C ILE A 82 22.98 0.92 19.12
N ARG A 83 23.40 2.18 19.27
CA ARG A 83 24.83 2.52 19.47
C ARG A 83 25.32 2.24 20.88
N HIS A 84 24.45 2.34 21.88
CA HIS A 84 24.81 2.20 23.29
C HIS A 84 24.37 0.86 23.90
N GLY A 85 23.68 0.01 23.14
CA GLY A 85 23.22 -1.31 23.58
C GLY A 85 22.16 -1.25 24.67
N ASP A 86 21.56 -0.08 24.90
CA ASP A 86 20.53 0.13 25.92
C ASP A 86 19.14 -0.04 25.29
N GLY A 87 18.72 -1.30 25.20
CA GLY A 87 17.38 -1.65 24.72
C GLY A 87 16.25 -1.28 25.67
N ASN A 88 16.56 -0.78 26.88
CA ASN A 88 15.56 -0.48 27.90
C ASN A 88 14.74 0.78 27.53
N GLY A 89 15.35 1.71 26.78
CA GLY A 89 14.68 2.91 26.29
C GLY A 89 13.72 2.67 25.11
N ILE A 90 13.78 1.53 24.43
CA ILE A 90 12.95 1.25 23.24
C ILE A 90 11.52 0.83 23.64
N SER A 91 11.40 0.13 24.76
CA SER A 91 10.11 -0.41 25.23
C SER A 91 9.12 0.67 25.65
N GLU A 92 9.61 1.86 26.03
CA GLU A 92 8.76 3.01 26.41
C GLU A 92 8.43 3.96 25.24
N LEU A 93 9.06 3.80 24.07
CA LEU A 93 8.81 4.66 22.90
C LEU A 93 7.52 4.29 22.15
N LEU A 94 6.90 3.16 22.49
CA LEU A 94 5.65 2.70 21.90
C LEU A 94 4.48 3.14 22.77
N LEU A 95 4.06 4.37 22.55
CA LEU A 95 2.65 4.69 22.33
C LEU A 95 2.65 6.03 21.62
N VAL A 96 2.59 5.96 20.29
CA VAL A 96 1.97 7.04 19.54
C VAL A 96 0.53 7.11 20.06
N ASP A 97 0.32 7.87 21.13
CA ASP A 97 -0.99 8.38 21.58
C ASP A 97 -1.52 9.38 20.54
N ARG A 98 -1.39 9.05 19.25
CA ARG A 98 -2.18 9.69 18.24
C ARG A 98 -3.43 8.83 18.16
N PRO A 99 -4.62 9.37 18.49
CA PRO A 99 -5.85 8.65 18.17
C PRO A 99 -5.77 8.23 16.71
N LEU A 100 -6.06 6.96 16.43
CA LEU A 100 -6.39 6.50 15.07
C LEU A 100 -7.21 7.62 14.47
N SER A 101 -6.71 8.26 13.41
CA SER A 101 -7.46 9.35 12.78
C SER A 101 -8.73 8.71 12.25
N GLN A 102 -9.78 8.79 13.06
CA GLN A 102 -11.12 8.35 12.74
C GLN A 102 -11.39 8.82 11.34
N ALA A 103 -11.82 7.90 10.48
CA ALA A 103 -12.18 8.15 9.08
C ALA A 103 -12.70 9.58 8.97
N THR A 104 -11.86 10.45 8.40
CA THR A 104 -12.04 11.89 8.45
C THR A 104 -13.47 12.16 8.03
N THR A 105 -14.22 12.96 8.80
CA THR A 105 -15.58 13.35 8.43
C THR A 105 -15.62 13.73 6.96
N LEU A 106 -16.66 13.29 6.24
CA LEU A 106 -16.84 13.61 4.82
C LEU A 106 -16.52 15.10 4.61
N PRO A 107 -15.59 15.42 3.71
CA PRO A 107 -15.01 16.76 3.68
C PRO A 107 -16.12 17.74 3.31
N THR A 108 -16.22 18.83 4.08
CA THR A 108 -17.24 19.87 3.86
C THR A 108 -17.07 20.56 2.50
N LYS A 109 -15.89 20.42 1.89
CA LYS A 109 -15.56 20.93 0.55
C LYS A 109 -15.09 19.78 -0.32
N PHE A 110 -15.82 19.56 -1.40
CA PHE A 110 -15.51 18.57 -2.41
C PHE A 110 -14.77 19.25 -3.55
N CYS A 111 -13.57 18.77 -3.87
CA CYS A 111 -12.87 19.20 -5.07
C CYS A 111 -13.41 18.39 -6.26
N PRO A 112 -13.84 19.02 -7.36
CA PRO A 112 -14.27 18.27 -8.54
C PRO A 112 -13.08 17.45 -9.10
N PRO A 113 -13.36 16.26 -9.65
CA PRO A 113 -12.33 15.43 -10.25
C PRO A 113 -11.77 16.13 -11.49
N ARG A 114 -10.46 16.03 -11.67
CA ARG A 114 -9.78 16.57 -12.84
C ARG A 114 -10.08 15.76 -14.10
N PHE A 115 -10.28 14.45 -13.96
CA PHE A 115 -10.48 13.55 -15.10
C PHE A 115 -11.85 12.86 -15.07
N TRP A 116 -12.35 12.52 -16.26
CA TRP A 116 -13.66 11.89 -16.47
C TRP A 116 -13.53 10.48 -17.05
N CYS A 117 -14.54 9.64 -16.82
CA CYS A 117 -14.59 8.32 -17.43
C CYS A 117 -14.56 8.45 -18.97
N GLY A 118 -13.73 7.63 -19.61
CA GLY A 118 -13.46 7.69 -21.05
C GLY A 118 -12.23 8.51 -21.44
N GLU A 119 -11.63 9.28 -20.52
CA GLU A 119 -10.39 9.99 -20.82
C GLU A 119 -9.18 9.05 -20.80
N HIS A 120 -8.23 9.32 -21.70
CA HIS A 120 -6.97 8.60 -21.77
C HIS A 120 -5.94 9.29 -20.87
N LEU A 121 -5.39 8.52 -19.93
CA LEU A 121 -4.39 8.99 -18.99
C LEU A 121 -3.13 8.16 -19.09
N ARG A 122 -2.01 8.77 -18.72
CA ARG A 122 -0.76 8.07 -18.43
C ARG A 122 -0.29 8.40 -17.02
N TRP A 123 0.51 7.51 -16.46
CA TRP A 123 1.26 7.80 -15.25
C TRP A 123 2.37 8.81 -15.56
N LYS A 124 2.61 9.73 -14.64
CA LYS A 124 3.71 10.70 -14.77
C LYS A 124 5.05 9.98 -14.70
N SER A 125 5.90 10.21 -15.68
CA SER A 125 7.26 9.67 -15.69
C SER A 125 8.13 10.42 -14.69
N TRP A 126 8.84 9.71 -13.81
CA TRP A 126 9.91 10.30 -13.01
C TRP A 126 11.15 10.50 -13.88
N GLY A 127 11.12 11.55 -14.72
CA GLY A 127 12.15 11.85 -15.72
C GLY A 127 11.83 11.30 -17.11
N ALA A 128 12.52 11.81 -18.13
CA ALA A 128 12.17 11.62 -19.55
C ALA A 128 12.50 10.25 -20.17
N LEU A 129 12.85 9.23 -19.36
CA LEU A 129 13.52 8.01 -19.87
C LEU A 129 12.75 6.70 -19.65
N VAL A 130 11.56 6.72 -19.06
CA VAL A 130 10.79 5.50 -18.80
C VAL A 130 9.40 5.65 -19.38
N GLU A 131 9.05 4.77 -20.32
CA GLU A 131 7.66 4.59 -20.76
C GLU A 131 6.82 4.20 -19.55
N THR A 132 5.81 5.01 -19.25
CA THR A 132 4.89 4.76 -18.16
C THR A 132 3.63 4.11 -18.67
N ASP A 133 2.92 3.42 -17.78
CA ASP A 133 1.63 2.84 -18.11
C ASP A 133 0.61 3.91 -18.53
N PHE A 134 -0.31 3.50 -19.40
CA PHE A 134 -1.38 4.34 -19.92
C PHE A 134 -2.63 3.53 -20.21
N GLY A 135 -3.76 4.21 -20.20
CA GLY A 135 -5.05 3.57 -20.35
C GLY A 135 -6.21 4.55 -20.31
N VAL A 136 -7.42 4.01 -20.19
CA VAL A 136 -8.66 4.78 -20.15
C VAL A 136 -9.28 4.73 -18.76
N VAL A 137 -9.78 5.87 -18.28
CA VAL A 137 -10.51 5.94 -17.01
C VAL A 137 -11.83 5.18 -17.14
N ILE A 138 -12.01 4.12 -16.35
CA ILE A 138 -13.27 3.36 -16.27
C ILE A 138 -14.03 3.60 -14.97
N GLY A 139 -13.37 4.19 -13.96
CA GLY A 139 -13.99 4.53 -12.70
C GLY A 139 -13.17 5.53 -11.89
N ARG A 140 -13.81 6.11 -10.89
CA ARG A 140 -13.17 7.00 -9.92
C ARG A 140 -13.90 6.94 -8.59
N PHE A 141 -13.15 7.09 -7.51
CA PHE A 141 -13.69 7.16 -6.18
C PHE A 141 -12.90 8.19 -5.37
N TYR A 142 -13.59 8.79 -4.40
CA TYR A 142 -13.02 9.79 -3.52
C TYR A 142 -12.80 9.12 -2.17
N CYS A 143 -11.55 9.08 -1.71
CA CYS A 143 -11.17 8.38 -0.50
C CYS A 143 -10.05 9.11 0.24
N PRO A 144 -9.84 8.81 1.55
CA PRO A 144 -8.68 9.31 2.28
C PRO A 144 -7.38 8.88 1.60
N VAL A 145 -6.45 9.82 1.49
CA VAL A 145 -5.13 9.71 0.88
C VAL A 145 -4.12 9.44 1.99
N PRO A 146 -3.67 8.19 2.14
CA PRO A 146 -2.91 7.80 3.33
C PRO A 146 -1.55 8.51 3.40
N HIS A 147 -0.88 8.71 2.24
CA HIS A 147 0.39 9.44 2.11
C HIS A 147 0.28 10.97 2.26
N ARG A 148 -0.93 11.54 2.38
CA ARG A 148 -1.17 12.98 2.62
C ARG A 148 -1.91 13.23 3.92
N SER A 149 -1.43 12.66 5.03
CA SER A 149 -2.01 12.93 6.35
C SER A 149 -3.54 12.69 6.42
N MET A 150 -4.06 11.71 5.65
CA MET A 150 -5.50 11.38 5.56
C MET A 150 -6.39 12.51 4.99
N GLU A 151 -5.82 13.39 4.16
CA GLU A 151 -6.59 14.30 3.30
C GLU A 151 -7.42 13.51 2.28
N TRP A 152 -8.59 14.01 1.89
CA TRP A 152 -9.38 13.34 0.85
C TRP A 152 -8.86 13.66 -0.55
N GLY A 153 -8.84 12.67 -1.43
CA GLY A 153 -8.35 12.81 -2.79
C GLY A 153 -9.02 11.85 -3.76
N TRP A 154 -8.83 12.14 -5.05
CA TRP A 154 -9.36 11.33 -6.14
C TRP A 154 -8.40 10.18 -6.47
N LYS A 155 -8.96 8.97 -6.50
CA LYS A 155 -8.31 7.79 -7.03
C LYS A 155 -9.08 7.28 -8.23
N TYR A 156 -8.34 6.95 -9.28
CA TYR A 156 -8.89 6.52 -10.56
C TYR A 156 -8.65 5.03 -10.77
N LEU A 157 -9.63 4.35 -11.36
CA LEU A 157 -9.50 3.01 -11.89
C LEU A 157 -9.32 3.12 -13.39
N ILE A 158 -8.19 2.62 -13.89
CA ILE A 158 -7.75 2.79 -15.26
C ILE A 158 -7.65 1.42 -15.91
N LEU A 159 -8.35 1.23 -17.02
CA LEU A 159 -8.19 0.07 -17.88
C LEU A 159 -6.98 0.31 -18.78
N LEU A 160 -5.93 -0.50 -18.62
CA LEU A 160 -4.70 -0.34 -19.38
C LEU A 160 -4.93 -0.62 -20.86
N ASP A 161 -4.30 0.19 -21.72
CA ASP A 161 -4.27 -0.09 -23.15
C ASP A 161 -3.42 -1.34 -23.40
N LYS A 162 -3.68 -2.09 -24.48
CA LYS A 162 -2.94 -3.31 -24.82
C LYS A 162 -1.47 -3.05 -25.14
N ASP A 163 -1.16 -1.81 -25.48
CA ASP A 163 0.21 -1.36 -25.77
C ASP A 163 0.90 -0.80 -24.51
N SER A 164 0.22 -0.76 -23.36
CA SER A 164 0.81 -0.32 -22.09
C SER A 164 1.82 -1.36 -21.59
N PRO A 165 2.97 -0.93 -21.03
CA PRO A 165 4.02 -1.84 -20.53
C PRO A 165 3.51 -2.97 -19.63
N SER A 166 2.59 -2.67 -18.70
CA SER A 166 2.06 -3.63 -17.72
C SER A 166 0.82 -4.39 -18.19
N SER A 167 0.29 -4.10 -19.37
CA SER A 167 -0.95 -4.73 -19.89
C SER A 167 -0.86 -6.24 -20.10
N VAL A 168 0.36 -6.75 -20.25
CA VAL A 168 0.65 -8.19 -20.35
C VAL A 168 0.37 -8.92 -19.03
N ILE A 169 0.44 -8.19 -17.91
CA ILE A 169 0.35 -8.74 -16.54
C ILE A 169 -1.02 -8.40 -15.92
N VAL A 170 -1.50 -7.17 -16.11
CA VAL A 170 -2.72 -6.68 -15.47
C VAL A 170 -3.58 -5.90 -16.45
N ALA A 171 -4.89 -6.12 -16.42
CA ALA A 171 -5.83 -5.44 -17.31
C ALA A 171 -6.20 -4.03 -16.83
N ALA A 172 -6.19 -3.79 -15.51
CA ALA A 172 -6.54 -2.51 -14.92
C ALA A 172 -5.74 -2.24 -13.64
N ASP A 173 -5.43 -0.98 -13.39
CA ASP A 173 -4.72 -0.55 -12.19
C ASP A 173 -5.36 0.72 -11.60
N THR A 174 -4.95 1.09 -10.39
CA THR A 174 -5.43 2.28 -9.69
C THR A 174 -4.31 3.27 -9.43
N ALA A 175 -4.60 4.56 -9.61
CA ALA A 175 -3.64 5.64 -9.37
C ALA A 175 -4.31 6.87 -8.78
N TRP A 176 -3.52 7.65 -8.03
CA TRP A 176 -3.97 8.93 -7.48
C TRP A 176 -3.97 10.01 -8.56
N GLU A 177 -4.85 11.00 -8.41
CA GLU A 177 -4.98 12.10 -9.37
C GLU A 177 -3.66 12.85 -9.61
N GLU A 178 -2.82 13.00 -8.58
CA GLU A 178 -1.51 13.64 -8.70
C GLU A 178 -0.49 12.86 -9.51
N ASP A 179 -0.68 11.55 -9.68
CA ASP A 179 0.26 10.67 -10.38
C ASP A 179 -0.07 10.56 -11.87
N LEU A 180 -1.18 11.17 -12.30
CA LEU A 180 -1.73 11.03 -13.64
C LEU A 180 -1.66 12.34 -14.43
N GLU A 181 -1.54 12.18 -15.74
CA GLU A 181 -1.70 13.26 -16.71
C GLU A 181 -2.43 12.79 -17.97
N LEU A 182 -3.02 13.75 -18.69
CA LEU A 182 -3.71 13.46 -19.94
C LEU A 182 -2.72 12.87 -20.94
N TRP A 183 -3.11 11.77 -21.57
CA TRP A 183 -2.38 11.18 -22.67
C TRP A 183 -3.12 11.50 -23.98
N GLU A 184 -2.57 12.44 -24.73
CA GLU A 184 -3.00 12.67 -26.10
C GLU A 184 -2.41 11.57 -26.97
N LYS A 185 -3.25 10.62 -27.37
CA LYS A 185 -2.88 9.64 -28.39
C LYS A 185 -2.72 10.44 -29.69
N GLU A 186 -1.49 10.61 -30.18
CA GLU A 186 -1.28 11.18 -31.51
C GLU A 186 -2.04 10.29 -32.50
N GLU A 187 -3.17 10.78 -33.02
CA GLU A 187 -3.91 10.10 -34.08
C GLU A 187 -2.99 10.01 -35.28
N THR A 188 -2.42 8.83 -35.51
CA THR A 188 -1.68 8.53 -36.72
C THR A 188 -2.70 8.57 -37.88
N GLN A 189 -2.69 9.66 -38.64
CA GLN A 189 -3.43 9.80 -39.90
C GLN A 189 -2.91 8.83 -40.97
#